data_AF-A0A554VA34-F1
#
_entry.id   AF-A0A554VA34-F1
#
_cell.length_a   1.000
_cell.length_b   1.000
_cell.length_c   1.000
_cell.angle_alpha   90.00
_cell.angle_beta   90.00
_cell.angle_gamma   90.00
#
_symmetry.space_group_name_H-M   'P 1'
#
loop_
_entity.id
_entity.type
_entity.pdbx_description
1 polymer ?
#
loop_
_entity_poly.entity_id
_entity_poly.type
_entity_poly.pdbx_seq_one_letter_code
_entity_poly.pdbx_strand_id
1 'polypeptide(L)'
;MNFQQGDILVKNNTVWLSQNLVASICDLTEKYHTVIRVKYKQSVQPCHRHHNILPDTKKSWRWAKINHDYYYDLKRIPNRKPANYRDLFGDPDTLIQSYKLAMSSQESNLLTAELTSFVNERYSH
;
A
#
# COMPACT_ATOMS: atom_id res chain seq x y z
N MET A 1 -3.48 7.46 9.88
CA MET A 1 -2.72 7.21 8.63
C MET A 1 -3.24 8.19 7.58
N ASN A 2 -2.37 8.81 6.79
CA ASN A 2 -2.80 9.67 5.70
C ASN A 2 -2.80 8.86 4.40
N PHE A 3 -3.96 8.29 4.06
CA PHE A 3 -4.08 7.42 2.89
C PHE A 3 -4.11 8.22 1.60
N GLN A 4 -3.42 7.70 0.59
CA GLN A 4 -3.45 8.15 -0.78
C GLN A 4 -4.13 7.12 -1.66
N GLN A 5 -4.68 7.57 -2.79
CA GLN A 5 -5.27 6.66 -3.77
C GLN A 5 -4.22 5.64 -4.25
N GLY A 6 -4.59 4.36 -4.18
CA GLY A 6 -3.70 3.27 -4.54
C GLY A 6 -2.82 2.76 -3.41
N ASP A 7 -2.96 3.26 -2.18
CA ASP A 7 -2.17 2.78 -1.05
C ASP A 7 -2.47 1.33 -0.65
N ILE A 8 -3.72 0.89 -0.83
CA ILE A 8 -4.14 -0.47 -0.49
C ILE A 8 -4.86 -1.09 -1.68
N LEU A 9 -4.41 -2.29 -2.07
CA LEU A 9 -5.05 -3.13 -3.07
C LEU A 9 -5.41 -4.48 -2.46
N VAL A 10 -6.62 -4.96 -2.72
CA VAL A 10 -7.03 -6.32 -2.32
C VAL A 10 -7.16 -7.17 -3.57
N LYS A 11 -6.29 -8.18 -3.71
CA LYS A 11 -6.29 -9.10 -4.86
C LYS A 11 -6.07 -10.53 -4.40
N ASN A 12 -6.92 -11.45 -4.84
CA ASN A 12 -6.85 -12.88 -4.50
C ASN A 12 -6.71 -13.10 -2.97
N ASN A 13 -7.55 -12.46 -2.16
CA ASN A 13 -7.53 -12.50 -0.69
C ASN A 13 -6.20 -12.08 -0.04
N THR A 14 -5.35 -11.36 -0.79
CA THR A 14 -4.10 -10.78 -0.32
C THR A 14 -4.25 -9.28 -0.25
N VAL A 15 -3.88 -8.70 0.89
CA VAL A 15 -3.84 -7.25 1.12
C VAL A 15 -2.45 -6.77 0.75
N TRP A 16 -2.39 -5.95 -0.30
CA TRP A 16 -1.19 -5.36 -0.86
C TRP A 16 -1.11 -3.91 -0.42
N LEU A 17 -0.02 -3.54 0.23
CA LEU A 17 0.25 -2.18 0.68
C LEU A 17 1.27 -1.52 -0.23
N SER A 18 1.02 -0.28 -0.64
CA SER A 18 1.96 0.49 -1.44
C SER A 18 3.30 0.64 -0.72
N GLN A 19 4.38 0.73 -1.48
CA GLN A 19 5.68 1.00 -0.91
C GLN A 19 5.71 2.31 -0.13
N ASN A 20 5.02 3.36 -0.60
CA ASN A 20 5.00 4.67 0.04
C ASN A 20 4.30 4.60 1.41
N LEU A 21 3.17 3.90 1.49
CA LEU A 21 2.48 3.66 2.75
C LEU A 21 3.38 2.89 3.73
N VAL A 22 4.02 1.82 3.27
CA VAL A 22 4.93 1.04 4.10
C VAL A 22 6.14 1.86 4.55
N ALA A 23 6.74 2.65 3.67
CA ALA A 23 7.87 3.51 3.99
C ALA A 23 7.52 4.55 5.05
N SER A 24 6.36 5.20 4.92
CA SER A 24 5.91 6.23 5.86
C SER A 24 5.57 5.69 7.25
N ILE A 25 4.96 4.50 7.33
CA ILE A 25 4.55 3.91 8.62
C ILE A 25 5.74 3.23 9.32
N CYS A 26 6.59 2.54 8.57
CA CYS A 26 7.69 1.76 9.12
C CYS A 26 9.02 2.54 9.19
N ASP A 27 9.03 3.81 8.78
CA ASP A 27 10.23 4.66 8.66
C ASP A 27 11.36 3.98 7.87
N LEU A 28 11.02 3.48 6.68
CA LEU A 28 11.95 2.75 5.82
C LEU A 28 12.49 3.61 4.69
N THR A 29 13.80 3.50 4.46
CA THR A 29 14.47 4.16 3.34
C THR A 29 14.31 3.38 2.03
N GLU A 30 14.39 4.05 0.88
CA GLU A 30 14.36 3.38 -0.43
C GLU A 30 15.48 2.35 -0.60
N LYS A 31 16.64 2.60 0.01
CA LYS A 31 17.75 1.64 0.06
C LYS A 31 17.32 0.34 0.73
N TYR A 32 16.59 0.44 1.84
CA TYR A 32 16.05 -0.73 2.54
C TYR A 32 15.04 -1.50 1.68
N HIS A 33 14.14 -0.78 1.00
CA HIS A 33 13.19 -1.39 0.04
C HIS A 33 13.90 -2.16 -1.08
N THR A 34 14.97 -1.61 -1.62
CA THR A 34 15.78 -2.31 -2.63
C THR A 34 16.36 -3.63 -2.09
N VAL A 35 16.92 -3.60 -0.87
CA VAL A 35 17.49 -4.79 -0.22
C VAL A 35 16.44 -5.87 0.03
N ILE A 36 15.27 -5.52 0.58
CA ILE A 36 14.21 -6.50 0.84
C ILE A 36 13.67 -7.10 -0.47
N ARG A 37 13.53 -6.31 -1.53
CA ARG A 37 13.06 -6.79 -2.83
C ARG A 37 14.03 -7.81 -3.43
N VAL A 38 15.33 -7.50 -3.41
CA VAL A 38 16.39 -8.40 -3.91
C VAL A 38 16.43 -9.69 -3.09
N LYS A 39 16.44 -9.59 -1.75
CA LYS A 39 16.45 -10.76 -0.86
C LYS A 39 15.25 -11.67 -1.09
N TYR A 40 14.04 -11.10 -1.20
CA TYR A 40 12.84 -11.89 -1.48
C TYR A 40 12.92 -12.54 -2.86
N LYS A 41 13.33 -11.81 -3.90
CA LYS A 41 13.44 -12.31 -5.28
C LYS A 41 14.43 -13.47 -5.39
N GLN A 42 15.54 -13.44 -4.66
CA GLN A 42 16.51 -14.55 -4.60
C GLN A 42 15.91 -15.82 -4.01
N SER A 43 14.95 -15.69 -3.10
CA SER A 43 14.27 -16.82 -2.50
C SER A 43 13.22 -17.49 -3.38
N VAL A 44 12.77 -16.80 -4.42
CA VAL A 44 11.84 -17.31 -5.43
C VAL A 44 12.60 -18.17 -6.44
N GLN A 45 11.99 -19.27 -6.88
CA GLN A 45 12.56 -20.13 -7.92
C GLN A 45 12.82 -19.32 -9.21
N PRO A 46 13.95 -19.55 -9.92
CA PRO A 46 14.34 -18.76 -11.08
C PRO A 46 13.24 -18.57 -12.14
N CYS A 47 12.48 -19.63 -12.44
CA CYS A 47 11.37 -19.60 -13.39
C CYS A 47 10.25 -18.62 -13.01
N HIS A 48 10.06 -18.31 -11.72
CA HIS A 48 8.98 -17.42 -11.28
C HIS A 48 9.42 -15.96 -11.06
N ARG A 49 10.72 -15.65 -11.22
CA ARG A 49 11.28 -14.32 -10.89
C ARG A 49 10.88 -13.20 -11.87
N HIS A 50 10.34 -13.55 -13.03
CA HIS A 50 9.89 -12.59 -14.04
C HIS A 50 8.42 -12.18 -13.86
N HIS A 51 7.68 -12.83 -12.95
CA HIS A 51 6.29 -12.46 -12.70
C HIS A 51 6.20 -11.14 -11.94
N ASN A 52 5.19 -10.34 -12.32
CA ASN A 52 4.83 -9.12 -11.62
C ASN A 52 4.36 -9.39 -10.19
N ILE A 53 3.59 -10.47 -9.98
CA ILE A 53 3.19 -10.93 -8.64
C ILE A 53 4.00 -12.19 -8.35
N LEU A 54 4.91 -12.10 -7.38
CA LEU A 54 5.75 -13.23 -7.02
C LEU A 54 4.94 -14.28 -6.21
N PRO A 55 5.26 -15.58 -6.37
CA PRO A 55 4.63 -16.63 -5.58
C PRO A 55 4.96 -16.44 -4.10
N ASP A 56 4.10 -16.97 -3.24
CA ASP A 56 4.32 -16.95 -1.80
C ASP A 56 5.33 -18.03 -1.40
N THR A 57 6.55 -17.61 -1.04
CA THR A 57 7.61 -18.50 -0.56
C THR A 57 7.55 -18.69 0.96
N LYS A 58 6.53 -18.13 1.63
CA LYS A 58 6.39 -18.01 3.09
C LYS A 58 7.50 -17.22 3.77
N LYS A 59 8.42 -16.63 3.01
CA LYS A 59 9.46 -15.71 3.50
C LYS A 59 8.93 -14.29 3.60
N SER A 60 9.61 -13.47 4.40
CA SER A 60 9.16 -12.12 4.69
C SER A 60 9.37 -11.14 3.52
N TRP A 61 8.60 -10.05 3.52
CA TRP A 61 8.62 -8.99 2.50
C TRP A 61 8.31 -9.45 1.08
N ARG A 62 7.33 -10.36 0.95
CA ARG A 62 6.75 -10.67 -0.35
C ARG A 62 6.25 -9.40 -1.00
N TRP A 63 6.62 -9.21 -2.26
CA TRP A 63 6.25 -8.02 -3.03
C TRP A 63 5.68 -8.38 -4.40
N ALA A 64 4.93 -7.43 -4.95
CA ALA A 64 4.44 -7.43 -6.32
C ALA A 64 4.73 -6.08 -6.98
N LYS A 65 4.91 -6.10 -8.29
CA LYS A 65 4.96 -4.91 -9.14
C LYS A 65 3.64 -4.77 -9.88
N ILE A 66 2.85 -3.75 -9.56
CA ILE A 66 1.50 -3.53 -10.11
C ILE A 66 1.48 -2.10 -10.61
N ASN A 67 1.08 -1.88 -11.87
CA ASN A 67 1.03 -0.54 -12.49
C ASN A 67 2.33 0.26 -12.34
N HIS A 68 3.48 -0.41 -12.46
CA HIS A 68 4.84 0.13 -12.28
C HIS A 68 5.27 0.40 -10.83
N ASP A 69 4.35 0.35 -9.88
CA ASP A 69 4.63 0.55 -8.45
C ASP A 69 4.86 -0.77 -7.71
N TYR A 70 5.56 -0.67 -6.57
CA TYR A 70 5.81 -1.79 -5.70
C TYR A 70 4.81 -1.85 -4.55
N TYR A 71 4.31 -3.07 -4.32
CA TYR A 71 3.40 -3.40 -3.24
C TYR A 71 3.93 -4.54 -2.39
N TYR A 72 3.62 -4.54 -1.11
CA TYR A 72 4.01 -5.57 -0.15
C TYR A 72 2.80 -6.30 0.42
N ASP A 73 2.91 -7.61 0.57
CA ASP A 73 1.87 -8.45 1.18
C ASP A 73 1.87 -8.24 2.70
N LEU A 74 0.80 -7.66 3.25
CA LEU A 74 0.65 -7.35 4.67
C LEU A 74 0.90 -8.58 5.56
N LYS A 75 0.43 -9.77 5.15
CA LYS A 75 0.60 -11.01 5.95
C LYS A 75 2.06 -11.42 6.05
N ARG A 76 2.90 -11.04 5.08
CA ARG A 76 4.32 -11.41 4.98
C ARG A 76 5.27 -10.30 5.43
N ILE A 77 4.78 -9.15 5.91
CA ILE A 77 5.62 -8.15 6.59
C ILE A 77 6.13 -8.77 7.91
N PRO A 78 7.45 -8.70 8.21
CA PRO A 78 7.98 -9.24 9.45
C PRO A 78 7.34 -8.59 10.68
N ASN A 79 7.06 -9.40 11.68
CA ASN A 79 6.59 -8.94 12.98
C ASN A 79 7.51 -9.44 14.10
N ARG A 80 8.79 -9.07 14.01
CA ARG A 80 9.82 -9.48 14.97
C ARG A 80 10.34 -8.25 15.71
N LYS A 81 10.59 -8.42 17.01
CA LYS A 81 11.25 -7.41 17.84
C LYS A 81 12.64 -7.02 17.26
N PRO A 82 13.06 -5.75 17.39
CA PRO A 82 12.37 -4.66 18.11
C PRO A 82 11.28 -3.95 17.29
N ALA A 83 11.30 -4.05 15.96
CA ALA A 83 10.50 -3.17 15.09
C ALA A 83 9.02 -3.54 14.98
N ASN A 84 8.65 -4.83 15.02
CA ASN A 84 7.25 -5.30 14.93
C ASN A 84 6.43 -4.63 13.80
N TYR A 85 7.02 -4.51 12.60
CA TYR A 85 6.46 -3.71 11.50
C TYR A 85 5.00 -4.02 11.16
N ARG A 86 4.60 -5.29 11.20
CA ARG A 86 3.23 -5.68 10.85
C ARG A 86 2.20 -5.14 11.85
N ASP A 87 2.55 -5.07 13.13
CA ASP A 87 1.64 -4.58 14.16
C ASP A 87 1.39 -3.07 14.06
N LEU A 88 2.28 -2.32 13.38
CA LEU A 88 2.09 -0.89 13.11
C LEU A 88 0.86 -0.62 12.22
N PHE A 89 0.43 -1.60 11.43
CA PHE A 89 -0.74 -1.50 10.57
C PHE A 89 -2.05 -1.87 11.28
N GLY A 90 -1.97 -2.46 12.47
CA GLY A 90 -3.13 -2.95 13.21
C GLY A 90 -3.83 -4.14 12.53
N ASP A 91 -5.13 -4.24 12.78
CA ASP A 91 -5.97 -5.29 12.23
C ASP A 91 -6.22 -5.09 10.72
N PRO A 92 -6.05 -6.13 9.86
CA PRO A 92 -6.22 -6.00 8.42
C PRO A 92 -7.60 -5.53 7.97
N ASP A 93 -8.68 -5.98 8.62
CA ASP A 93 -10.04 -5.63 8.21
C ASP A 93 -10.35 -4.17 8.58
N THR A 94 -9.92 -3.77 9.77
CA THR A 94 -10.00 -2.38 10.23
C THR A 94 -9.17 -1.45 9.34
N LEU A 95 -7.99 -1.88 8.92
CA LEU A 95 -7.13 -1.13 7.99
C LEU A 95 -7.83 -0.90 6.66
N ILE A 96 -8.39 -1.94 6.04
CA ILE A 96 -9.13 -1.83 4.77
C ILE A 96 -10.33 -0.90 4.93
N GLN A 97 -11.08 -1.02 6.04
CA GLN A 97 -12.24 -0.18 6.28
C GLN A 97 -11.84 1.29 6.44
N SER A 98 -10.78 1.58 7.20
CA SER A 98 -10.27 2.93 7.37
C SER A 98 -9.82 3.57 6.05
N TYR A 99 -9.19 2.78 5.17
CA TYR A 99 -8.80 3.21 3.83
C TYR A 99 -10.01 3.56 2.97
N LYS A 100 -11.03 2.69 2.93
CA LYS A 100 -12.27 2.95 2.18
C LYS A 100 -12.98 4.22 2.63
N LEU A 101 -13.09 4.43 3.94
CA LEU A 101 -13.70 5.63 4.51
C LEU A 101 -12.90 6.90 4.13
N ALA A 102 -11.57 6.82 4.16
CA ALA A 102 -10.72 7.93 3.76
C ALA A 102 -10.87 8.29 2.27
N MET A 103 -10.88 7.29 1.39
CA MET A 103 -11.07 7.51 -0.06
C MET A 103 -12.44 8.11 -0.37
N SER A 104 -13.50 7.56 0.21
CA SER A 104 -14.87 8.09 0.02
C SER A 104 -15.02 9.53 0.53
N SER A 105 -14.35 9.85 1.65
CA SER A 105 -14.35 11.21 2.19
C SER A 105 -13.55 12.18 1.29
N GLN A 106 -12.42 11.75 0.73
CA GLN A 106 -11.63 12.54 -0.22
C GLN A 106 -12.42 12.83 -1.50
N GLU A 107 -13.07 11.82 -2.09
CA GLU A 107 -13.93 11.98 -3.27
C GLU A 107 -15.07 12.98 -3.01
N SER A 108 -15.75 12.85 -1.87
CA SER A 108 -16.85 13.74 -1.48
C SER A 108 -16.38 15.20 -1.33
N ASN A 109 -15.19 15.39 -0.75
CA ASN A 109 -14.60 16.72 -0.56
C ASN A 109 -14.20 17.37 -1.89
N LEU A 110 -13.62 16.60 -2.82
CA LEU A 110 -13.26 17.08 -4.15
C LEU A 110 -14.50 17.54 -4.93
N LEU A 111 -15.55 16.72 -4.96
CA LEU A 111 -16.81 17.07 -5.60
C LEU A 111 -17.44 18.33 -5.01
N THR A 112 -17.40 18.46 -3.68
CA THR A 112 -17.91 19.65 -2.99
C THR A 112 -17.12 20.90 -3.36
N ALA A 113 -15.80 20.80 -3.45
CA ALA A 113 -14.94 21.91 -3.87
C ALA A 113 -15.23 22.33 -5.32
N GLU A 114 -15.36 21.38 -6.25
CA GLU A 114 -15.68 21.63 -7.66
C GLU A 114 -17.07 22.28 -7.83
N LEU A 115 -18.08 21.80 -7.10
CA LEU A 115 -19.41 22.40 -7.12
C LEU A 115 -19.39 23.82 -6.54
N THR A 116 -18.64 24.04 -5.46
CA THR A 116 -18.52 25.36 -4.83
C THR A 116 -17.83 26.36 -5.76
N SER A 117 -16.74 25.96 -6.43
CA SER A 117 -16.09 26.82 -7.42
C SER A 117 -17.01 27.14 -8.58
N PHE A 118 -17.75 26.15 -9.09
CA PHE A 118 -18.71 26.36 -10.18
C PHE A 118 -19.83 27.35 -9.80
N VAL A 119 -20.39 27.23 -8.58
CA VAL A 119 -21.42 28.16 -8.09
C VAL A 119 -20.83 29.56 -7.94
N ASN A 120 -19.64 29.69 -7.35
CA ASN A 120 -19.00 30.98 -7.16
C ASN A 120 -18.69 31.67 -8.50
N GLU A 121 -18.19 30.95 -9.51
CA GLU A 121 -17.94 31.51 -10.84
C GLU A 121 -19.21 32.00 -11.53
N ARG A 122 -20.33 31.30 -11.34
CA ARG A 122 -21.57 31.57 -12.07
C ARG A 122 -22.50 32.55 -11.36
N TYR A 123 -22.39 32.68 -10.04
CA TYR A 123 -23.32 33.44 -9.22
C TYR A 123 -22.67 34.49 -8.30
N SER A 124 -21.34 34.66 -8.32
CA SER A 124 -20.71 35.82 -7.68
C SER A 124 -20.87 37.05 -8.57
N HIS A 125 -21.88 37.86 -8.28
CA HIS A 125 -22.00 39.26 -8.70
C HIS A 125 -21.54 40.18 -7.57
#